data_AF-A0A3B4AIE1-F1
#
_entry.id   AF-A0A3B4AIE1-F1
#
_cell.length_a   1.000
_cell.length_b   1.000
_cell.length_c   1.000
_cell.angle_alpha   90.00
_cell.angle_beta   90.00
_cell.angle_gamma   90.00
#
_symmetry.space_group_name_H-M   'P 1'
#
loop_
_entity.id
_entity.type
_entity.pdbx_description
1 polymer ?
#
loop_
_entity_poly.entity_id
_entity_poly.type
_entity_poly.pdbx_seq_one_letter_code
_entity_poly.pdbx_strand_id
1 'polypeptide(L)'
;LFQPNEEVVGILPLDCPFSGLCGVIDVDEHYLVHKPAQLSHVTVAAALRDAVSAYTALHTLAHMTARHSVLVVDGASSFGLMCVQLAWYHGLKVLTTSHSPQDHTFLEQLRPTVGIQDPLVARVIPVFKSPSSLVPLVLEETGGLGVDIVIDSGVHLHEEEETDFTPHKHDLIDALAVGGHWVTSHPQLQLDPPDSSYLHLKSASVSFLNPEVWTTSSAQHGRYLRILQSTACVCVCEHVCVLMNL
;
A
#
# COMPACT_ATOMS: atom_id res chain seq x y z
N LEU A 1 -14.06 -25.88 -7.82
CA LEU A 1 -14.46 -27.06 -7.04
C LEU A 1 -13.28 -27.63 -6.29
N PHE A 2 -13.16 -27.16 -5.06
CA PHE A 2 -12.21 -27.64 -4.06
C PHE A 2 -12.57 -29.06 -3.60
N GLN A 3 -11.56 -29.83 -3.20
CA GLN A 3 -11.73 -31.15 -2.58
C GLN A 3 -11.63 -31.07 -1.04
N PRO A 4 -12.21 -32.03 -0.31
CA PRO A 4 -12.04 -32.09 1.14
C PRO A 4 -10.56 -32.11 1.55
N ASN A 5 -10.22 -31.36 2.60
CA ASN A 5 -8.87 -31.17 3.15
C ASN A 5 -7.91 -30.33 2.30
N GLU A 6 -8.38 -29.70 1.21
CA GLU A 6 -7.57 -28.70 0.52
C GLU A 6 -7.46 -27.41 1.35
N GLU A 7 -6.26 -26.85 1.41
CA GLU A 7 -6.01 -25.60 2.12
C GLU A 7 -6.44 -24.42 1.24
N VAL A 8 -7.33 -23.59 1.77
CA VAL A 8 -7.91 -22.43 1.08
C VAL A 8 -7.76 -21.16 1.89
N VAL A 9 -7.89 -20.04 1.22
CA VAL A 9 -7.95 -18.72 1.84
C VAL A 9 -8.88 -17.80 1.05
N GLY A 10 -9.50 -16.85 1.74
CA GLY A 10 -10.39 -15.85 1.16
C GLY A 10 -10.60 -14.66 2.10
N ILE A 11 -11.21 -13.61 1.57
CA ILE A 11 -11.70 -12.48 2.37
C ILE A 11 -13.22 -12.56 2.37
N LEU A 12 -13.81 -12.57 3.57
CA LEU A 12 -15.27 -12.56 3.70
C LEU A 12 -15.83 -11.21 3.24
N PRO A 13 -16.90 -11.20 2.43
CA PRO A 13 -17.63 -9.99 2.09
C PRO A 13 -18.16 -9.26 3.33
N LEU A 14 -18.27 -7.93 3.26
CA LEU A 14 -18.82 -7.12 4.36
C LEU A 14 -20.29 -7.43 4.68
N ASP A 15 -21.05 -7.89 3.68
CA ASP A 15 -22.44 -8.30 3.81
C ASP A 15 -22.59 -9.77 4.26
N CYS A 16 -21.49 -10.46 4.55
CA CYS A 16 -21.55 -11.81 5.10
C CYS A 16 -22.26 -11.79 6.47
N PRO A 17 -23.30 -12.62 6.67
CA PRO A 17 -24.04 -12.64 7.93
C PRO A 17 -23.26 -13.27 9.08
N PHE A 18 -22.11 -13.89 8.80
CA PHE A 18 -21.30 -14.63 9.76
C PHE A 18 -19.90 -14.03 9.89
N SER A 19 -19.35 -14.09 11.10
CA SER A 19 -17.97 -13.66 11.36
C SER A 19 -16.99 -14.79 11.07
N GLY A 20 -15.83 -14.46 10.49
CA GLY A 20 -14.71 -15.40 10.32
C GLY A 20 -14.03 -15.81 11.63
N LEU A 21 -14.37 -15.17 12.76
CA LEU A 21 -13.87 -15.53 14.10
C LEU A 21 -14.65 -16.72 14.68
N CYS A 22 -14.61 -17.86 14.00
CA CYS A 22 -15.33 -19.08 14.36
C CYS A 22 -14.52 -20.33 14.01
N GLY A 23 -14.89 -21.48 14.60
CA GLY A 23 -14.23 -22.75 14.29
C GLY A 23 -14.59 -23.33 12.91
N VAL A 24 -15.77 -23.03 12.39
CA VAL A 24 -16.28 -23.49 11.09
C VAL A 24 -17.19 -22.40 10.51
N ILE A 25 -17.08 -22.13 9.22
CA ILE A 25 -17.94 -21.21 8.47
C ILE A 25 -18.32 -21.80 7.12
N ASP A 26 -19.57 -21.58 6.72
CA ASP A 26 -20.04 -21.86 5.37
C ASP A 26 -19.78 -20.61 4.51
N VAL A 27 -19.01 -20.78 3.44
CA VAL A 27 -18.69 -19.70 2.51
C VAL A 27 -18.83 -20.18 1.08
N ASP A 28 -19.18 -19.26 0.18
CA ASP A 28 -19.24 -19.55 -1.25
C ASP A 28 -17.82 -19.78 -1.80
N GLU A 29 -17.63 -20.83 -2.62
CA GLU A 29 -16.34 -21.18 -3.24
C GLU A 29 -15.77 -20.04 -4.09
N HIS A 30 -16.62 -19.15 -4.57
CA HIS A 30 -16.26 -17.95 -5.31
C HIS A 30 -15.38 -16.99 -4.49
N TYR A 31 -15.43 -17.00 -3.15
CA TYR A 31 -14.57 -16.15 -2.32
C TYR A 31 -13.24 -16.78 -1.94
N LEU A 32 -12.95 -17.99 -2.44
CA LEU A 32 -11.81 -18.79 -2.03
C LEU A 32 -10.79 -18.99 -3.15
N VAL A 33 -9.52 -19.06 -2.77
CA VAL A 33 -8.43 -19.57 -3.60
C VAL A 33 -7.60 -20.57 -2.80
N HIS A 34 -6.78 -21.35 -3.49
CA HIS A 34 -5.82 -22.22 -2.82
C HIS A 34 -4.81 -21.41 -2.01
N LYS A 35 -4.57 -21.83 -0.76
CA LYS A 35 -3.48 -21.28 0.04
C LYS A 35 -2.15 -21.68 -0.61
N PRO A 36 -1.18 -20.76 -0.72
CA PRO A 36 0.18 -21.14 -1.08
C PRO A 36 0.76 -22.16 -0.09
N ALA A 37 1.38 -23.22 -0.61
CA ALA A 37 1.91 -24.31 0.21
C ALA A 37 3.05 -23.85 1.15
N GLN A 38 3.78 -22.82 0.75
CA GLN A 38 4.93 -22.29 1.49
C GLN A 38 4.54 -21.43 2.72
N LEU A 39 3.31 -20.92 2.77
CA LEU A 39 2.89 -19.99 3.82
C LEU A 39 2.00 -20.68 4.85
N SER A 40 2.18 -20.31 6.12
CA SER A 40 1.30 -20.75 7.20
C SER A 40 -0.08 -20.08 7.08
N HIS A 41 -1.13 -20.72 7.61
CA HIS A 41 -2.46 -20.11 7.65
C HIS A 41 -2.48 -18.76 8.35
N VAL A 42 -1.69 -18.62 9.43
CA VAL A 42 -1.60 -17.38 10.22
C VAL A 42 -0.99 -16.26 9.38
N THR A 43 0.11 -16.55 8.68
CA THR A 43 0.80 -15.57 7.83
C THR A 43 -0.12 -15.08 6.70
N VAL A 44 -0.82 -15.99 6.01
CA VAL A 44 -1.72 -15.59 4.93
C VAL A 44 -2.90 -14.79 5.48
N ALA A 45 -3.52 -15.22 6.58
CA ALA A 45 -4.62 -14.49 7.19
C ALA A 45 -4.21 -13.06 7.62
N ALA A 46 -2.97 -12.87 8.07
CA ALA A 46 -2.45 -11.56 8.46
C ALA A 46 -2.16 -10.64 7.25
N ALA A 47 -1.60 -11.17 6.15
CA ALA A 47 -1.22 -10.34 5.00
C ALA A 47 -2.33 -10.09 3.98
N LEU A 48 -3.31 -11.00 3.85
CA LEU A 48 -4.11 -11.09 2.64
C LEU A 48 -4.85 -9.79 2.31
N ARG A 49 -5.47 -9.16 3.32
CA ARG A 49 -6.24 -7.93 3.15
C ARG A 49 -5.34 -6.78 2.70
N ASP A 50 -4.18 -6.63 3.33
CA ASP A 50 -3.23 -5.57 3.02
C ASP A 50 -2.56 -5.79 1.67
N ALA A 51 -2.32 -7.05 1.28
CA ALA A 51 -1.81 -7.41 -0.04
C ALA A 51 -2.81 -7.10 -1.16
N VAL A 52 -4.09 -7.44 -0.98
CA VAL A 52 -5.14 -7.05 -1.94
C VAL A 52 -5.26 -5.53 -2.01
N SER A 53 -5.20 -4.83 -0.87
CA SER A 53 -5.26 -3.37 -0.81
C SER A 53 -4.07 -2.73 -1.52
N ALA A 54 -2.85 -3.19 -1.27
CA ALA A 54 -1.62 -2.67 -1.86
C ALA A 54 -1.58 -2.89 -3.37
N TYR A 55 -1.98 -4.09 -3.82
CA TYR A 55 -2.12 -4.38 -5.25
C TYR A 55 -3.18 -3.48 -5.90
N THR A 56 -4.30 -3.24 -5.21
CA THR A 56 -5.35 -2.35 -5.71
C THR A 56 -4.83 -0.92 -5.86
N ALA A 57 -4.16 -0.40 -4.83
CA ALA A 57 -3.57 0.94 -4.83
C ALA A 57 -2.56 1.10 -5.97
N LEU A 58 -1.56 0.21 -6.05
CA LEU A 58 -0.46 0.33 -6.99
C LEU A 58 -0.84 -0.02 -8.43
N HIS A 59 -1.49 -1.18 -8.64
CA HIS A 59 -1.76 -1.69 -9.98
C HIS A 59 -3.07 -1.15 -10.55
N THR A 60 -4.14 -1.11 -9.76
CA THR A 60 -5.48 -0.79 -10.26
C THR A 60 -5.78 0.70 -10.28
N LEU A 61 -5.35 1.43 -9.25
CA LEU A 61 -5.62 2.87 -9.12
C LEU A 61 -4.47 3.74 -9.66
N ALA A 62 -3.23 3.45 -9.27
CA ALA A 62 -2.07 4.26 -9.64
C ALA A 62 -1.39 3.84 -10.95
N HIS A 63 -1.84 2.74 -11.57
CA HIS A 63 -1.30 2.22 -12.83
C HIS A 63 0.24 2.17 -12.86
N MET A 64 0.84 1.62 -11.79
CA MET A 64 2.29 1.61 -11.63
C MET A 64 3.01 1.03 -12.86
N THR A 65 4.13 1.64 -13.23
CA THR A 65 5.03 1.13 -14.26
C THR A 65 6.45 1.09 -13.72
N ALA A 66 7.29 0.22 -14.29
CA ALA A 66 8.69 0.17 -13.91
C ALA A 66 9.34 1.55 -14.12
N ARG A 67 10.25 1.94 -13.22
CA ARG A 67 10.89 3.27 -13.14
C ARG A 67 10.03 4.41 -12.58
N HIS A 68 8.74 4.21 -12.32
CA HIS A 68 8.00 5.18 -11.51
C HIS A 68 8.62 5.26 -10.11
N SER A 69 8.42 6.41 -9.48
CA SER A 69 8.75 6.67 -8.09
C SER A 69 7.48 6.68 -7.25
N VAL A 70 7.54 6.11 -6.06
CA VAL A 70 6.40 6.03 -5.15
C VAL A 70 6.79 6.53 -3.76
N LEU A 71 5.93 7.35 -3.16
CA LEU A 71 5.97 7.67 -1.74
C LEU A 71 4.91 6.85 -1.00
N VAL A 72 5.32 5.97 -0.10
CA VAL A 72 4.45 5.22 0.81
C VAL A 72 4.45 5.91 2.17
N VAL A 73 3.33 6.47 2.58
CA VAL A 73 3.18 7.02 3.93
C VAL A 73 3.00 5.86 4.90
N ASP A 74 3.66 5.95 6.05
CA ASP A 74 3.66 4.94 7.11
C ASP A 74 4.13 3.55 6.65
N GLY A 75 5.30 3.49 6.01
CA GLY A 75 5.77 2.23 5.40
C GLY A 75 6.08 1.11 6.37
N ALA A 76 6.15 1.37 7.68
CA ALA A 76 6.32 0.31 8.69
C ALA A 76 5.00 -0.38 9.06
N SER A 77 3.85 0.21 8.69
CA SER A 77 2.55 -0.45 8.80
C SER A 77 2.49 -1.71 7.92
N SER A 78 1.57 -2.62 8.23
CA SER A 78 1.38 -3.85 7.45
C SER A 78 1.01 -3.57 5.99
N PHE A 79 0.12 -2.60 5.77
CA PHE A 79 -0.23 -2.10 4.44
C PHE A 79 0.94 -1.38 3.75
N GLY A 80 1.65 -0.52 4.47
CA GLY A 80 2.80 0.21 3.96
C GLY A 80 3.92 -0.71 3.50
N LEU A 81 4.29 -1.71 4.31
CA LEU A 81 5.29 -2.71 3.98
C LEU A 81 4.93 -3.48 2.72
N MET A 82 3.66 -3.86 2.58
CA MET A 82 3.17 -4.56 1.42
C MET A 82 3.24 -3.68 0.15
N CYS A 83 2.95 -2.39 0.27
CA CYS A 83 3.15 -1.43 -0.81
C CYS A 83 4.61 -1.28 -1.20
N VAL A 84 5.52 -1.13 -0.21
CA VAL A 84 6.97 -1.02 -0.41
C VAL A 84 7.49 -2.24 -1.18
N GLN A 85 7.14 -3.43 -0.71
CA GLN A 85 7.54 -4.69 -1.31
C GLN A 85 7.04 -4.87 -2.74
N LEU A 86 5.74 -4.62 -2.95
CA LEU A 86 5.11 -4.78 -4.26
C LEU A 86 5.69 -3.75 -5.25
N ALA A 87 5.85 -2.50 -4.83
CA ALA A 87 6.43 -1.46 -5.68
C ALA A 87 7.87 -1.79 -6.09
N TRP A 88 8.72 -2.21 -5.14
CA TRP A 88 10.08 -2.62 -5.46
C TRP A 88 10.14 -3.83 -6.39
N TYR A 89 9.29 -4.84 -6.16
CA TYR A 89 9.19 -6.02 -7.03
C TYR A 89 8.86 -5.64 -8.48
N HIS A 90 8.05 -4.59 -8.67
CA HIS A 90 7.71 -4.04 -9.99
C HIS A 90 8.73 -3.02 -10.53
N GLY A 91 9.85 -2.81 -9.84
CA GLY A 91 10.95 -1.95 -10.29
C GLY A 91 10.69 -0.46 -10.10
N LEU A 92 9.91 -0.08 -9.09
CA LEU A 92 9.70 1.32 -8.72
C LEU A 92 10.79 1.80 -7.76
N LYS A 93 11.08 3.10 -7.79
CA LYS A 93 11.90 3.76 -6.77
C LYS A 93 11.02 4.09 -5.56
N VAL A 94 11.23 3.39 -4.44
CA VAL A 94 10.39 3.52 -3.26
C VAL A 94 10.96 4.52 -2.25
N LEU A 95 10.18 5.52 -1.89
CA LEU A 95 10.38 6.40 -0.75
C LEU A 95 9.32 6.08 0.30
N THR A 96 9.65 6.19 1.58
CA THR A 96 8.69 5.90 2.66
C THR A 96 8.83 6.87 3.82
N THR A 97 7.76 7.10 4.57
CA THR A 97 7.83 7.78 5.86
C THR A 97 7.94 6.78 7.02
N SER A 98 8.49 7.23 8.15
CA SER A 98 8.54 6.50 9.41
C SER A 98 7.96 7.36 10.54
N HIS A 99 7.09 6.80 11.37
CA HIS A 99 6.35 7.53 12.41
C HIS A 99 6.92 7.35 13.83
N SER A 100 7.91 6.48 13.99
CA SER A 100 8.66 6.33 15.24
C SER A 100 10.14 6.05 15.00
N PRO A 101 11.01 6.23 16.02
CA PRO A 101 12.42 5.83 15.93
C PRO A 101 12.63 4.32 15.66
N GLN A 102 11.73 3.49 16.19
CA GLN A 102 11.75 2.03 15.99
C GLN A 102 11.45 1.72 14.52
N ASP A 103 10.37 2.28 13.98
CA ASP A 103 9.97 2.11 12.57
C ASP A 103 11.05 2.61 11.63
N HIS A 104 11.69 3.74 11.97
CA HIS A 104 12.77 4.29 11.19
C HIS A 104 13.96 3.34 11.13
N THR A 105 14.37 2.80 12.29
CA THR A 105 15.48 1.83 12.36
C THR A 105 15.16 0.57 11.57
N PHE A 106 13.92 0.08 11.68
CA PHE A 106 13.43 -1.07 10.94
C PHE A 106 13.43 -0.84 9.43
N LEU A 107 12.87 0.27 8.95
CA LEU A 107 12.84 0.60 7.51
C LEU A 107 14.23 0.87 6.95
N GLU A 108 15.15 1.43 7.73
CA GLU A 108 16.55 1.61 7.34
C GLU A 108 17.28 0.27 7.21
N GLN A 109 16.94 -0.76 7.99
CA GLN A 109 17.48 -2.12 7.81
C GLN A 109 17.04 -2.75 6.48
N LEU A 110 15.94 -2.30 5.89
CA LEU A 110 15.48 -2.74 4.57
C LEU A 110 16.25 -2.10 3.42
N ARG A 111 17.09 -1.11 3.71
CA ARG A 111 18.02 -0.56 2.73
C ARG A 111 19.25 -1.48 2.68
N PRO A 112 19.56 -2.13 1.54
CA PRO A 112 20.76 -2.94 1.45
C PRO A 112 22.00 -2.10 1.76
N THR A 113 22.82 -2.63 2.65
CA THR A 113 23.99 -1.91 3.17
C THR A 113 25.19 -1.97 2.21
N VAL A 114 25.25 -2.96 1.30
CA VAL A 114 26.34 -3.14 0.33
C VAL A 114 25.91 -4.00 -0.87
N GLY A 115 26.08 -3.51 -2.11
CA GLY A 115 26.12 -4.32 -3.34
C GLY A 115 25.06 -4.03 -4.42
N ILE A 116 25.51 -4.12 -5.68
CA ILE A 116 24.95 -4.01 -7.07
C ILE A 116 23.41 -4.08 -7.31
N GLN A 117 22.54 -4.40 -6.35
CA GLN A 117 21.08 -4.43 -6.53
C GLN A 117 20.39 -3.15 -6.03
N ASP A 118 19.28 -2.77 -6.68
CA ASP A 118 18.48 -1.60 -6.30
C ASP A 118 17.84 -1.81 -4.91
N PRO A 119 17.94 -0.81 -4.00
CA PRO A 119 17.45 -0.94 -2.63
C PRO A 119 15.93 -1.10 -2.56
N LEU A 120 15.44 -1.91 -1.61
CA LEU A 120 13.98 -2.07 -1.35
C LEU A 120 13.35 -0.71 -1.08
N VAL A 121 14.04 0.10 -0.28
CA VAL A 121 13.68 1.47 0.05
C VAL A 121 14.82 2.39 -0.35
N ALA A 122 14.57 3.32 -1.27
CA ALA A 122 15.56 4.32 -1.66
C ALA A 122 15.80 5.34 -0.54
N ARG A 123 14.73 5.76 0.15
CA ARG A 123 14.79 6.76 1.22
C ARG A 123 13.72 6.53 2.29
N VAL A 124 14.13 6.61 3.56
CA VAL A 124 13.22 6.68 4.71
C VAL A 124 13.19 8.12 5.23
N ILE A 125 11.99 8.68 5.37
CA ILE A 125 11.76 10.07 5.79
C ILE A 125 11.21 10.07 7.23
N PRO A 126 11.98 10.56 8.21
CA PRO A 126 11.59 10.56 9.62
C PRO A 126 10.63 11.71 9.93
N VAL A 127 9.36 11.59 9.54
CA VAL A 127 8.32 12.59 9.83
C VAL A 127 8.12 12.80 11.34
N PHE A 128 8.42 11.79 12.17
CA PHE A 128 8.38 11.92 13.63
C PHE A 128 9.37 12.91 14.24
N LYS A 129 10.44 13.28 13.52
CA LYS A 129 11.38 14.33 13.97
C LYS A 129 10.94 15.71 13.52
N SER A 130 10.45 15.80 12.29
CA SER A 130 10.10 17.06 11.63
C SER A 130 9.15 16.77 10.47
N PRO A 131 7.82 16.93 10.66
CA PRO A 131 6.83 16.69 9.60
C PRO A 131 7.09 17.55 8.35
N SER A 132 7.52 18.79 8.55
CA SER A 132 7.89 19.75 7.49
C SER A 132 9.09 19.34 6.63
N SER A 133 9.78 18.26 6.98
CA SER A 133 10.91 17.74 6.19
C SER A 133 10.48 16.84 5.02
N LEU A 134 9.19 16.48 4.91
CA LEU A 134 8.70 15.55 3.90
C LEU A 134 9.02 16.01 2.47
N VAL A 135 8.45 17.14 2.05
CA VAL A 135 8.59 17.65 0.67
C VAL A 135 10.04 17.91 0.29
N PRO A 136 10.88 18.61 1.11
CA PRO A 136 12.28 18.81 0.77
C PRO A 136 13.05 17.52 0.52
N LEU A 137 12.82 16.49 1.33
CA LEU A 137 13.52 15.20 1.22
C LEU A 137 13.04 14.38 0.01
N VAL A 138 11.75 14.46 -0.32
CA VAL A 138 11.22 13.86 -1.55
C VAL A 138 11.85 14.53 -2.78
N LEU A 139 11.90 15.86 -2.80
CA LEU A 139 12.47 16.62 -3.91
C LEU A 139 13.99 16.40 -4.04
N GLU A 140 14.72 16.32 -2.92
CA GLU A 140 16.15 15.97 -2.93
C GLU A 140 16.39 14.63 -3.63
N GLU A 141 15.63 13.60 -3.29
CA GLU A 141 15.79 12.25 -3.87
C GLU A 141 15.28 12.11 -5.30
N THR A 142 14.34 12.95 -5.71
CA THR A 142 13.73 12.91 -7.06
C THR A 142 14.33 13.95 -8.01
N GLY A 143 15.35 14.69 -7.58
CA GLY A 143 15.96 15.75 -8.38
C GLY A 143 15.02 16.93 -8.66
N GLY A 144 14.09 17.19 -7.74
CA GLY A 144 13.10 18.27 -7.82
C GLY A 144 11.85 17.94 -8.64
N LEU A 145 11.69 16.70 -9.09
CA LEU A 145 10.55 16.29 -9.91
C LEU A 145 9.30 15.94 -9.09
N GLY A 146 9.49 15.48 -7.85
CA GLY A 146 8.42 14.84 -7.08
C GLY A 146 8.29 13.36 -7.40
N VAL A 147 7.28 12.71 -6.81
CA VAL A 147 6.98 11.28 -7.01
C VAL A 147 5.79 11.07 -7.95
N ASP A 148 5.86 10.02 -8.76
CA ASP A 148 4.77 9.66 -9.68
C ASP A 148 3.54 9.13 -8.94
N ILE A 149 3.75 8.47 -7.79
CA ILE A 149 2.67 7.86 -7.01
C ILE A 149 2.81 8.24 -5.54
N VAL A 150 1.71 8.63 -4.90
CA VAL A 150 1.61 8.77 -3.44
C VAL A 150 0.56 7.79 -2.94
N ILE A 151 0.93 6.98 -1.95
CA ILE A 151 -0.01 6.10 -1.23
C ILE A 151 -0.04 6.61 0.21
N ASP A 152 -1.18 7.16 0.61
CA ASP A 152 -1.34 7.57 2.00
C ASP A 152 -1.82 6.43 2.90
N SER A 153 -1.58 6.60 4.20
CA SER A 153 -2.10 5.77 5.29
C SER A 153 -2.76 6.70 6.32
N GLY A 154 -3.60 7.59 5.82
CA GLY A 154 -4.13 8.75 6.55
C GLY A 154 -3.52 10.06 6.06
N VAL A 155 -4.34 11.11 6.10
CA VAL A 155 -3.97 12.48 5.68
C VAL A 155 -4.65 13.48 6.60
N HIS A 156 -3.91 14.53 6.94
CA HIS A 156 -4.41 15.63 7.75
C HIS A 156 -5.03 16.71 6.86
N LEU A 157 -6.25 17.14 7.19
CA LEU A 157 -7.06 18.05 6.37
C LEU A 157 -7.11 19.49 6.89
N HIS A 158 -7.03 19.67 8.21
CA HIS A 158 -7.25 20.95 8.90
C HIS A 158 -6.24 21.13 10.02
N GLU A 159 -5.68 22.34 10.17
CA GLU A 159 -4.64 22.68 11.15
C GLU A 159 -4.93 22.32 12.62
N GLU A 160 -6.19 22.06 12.99
CA GLU A 160 -6.64 21.82 14.37
C GLU A 160 -6.64 20.34 14.80
N GLU A 161 -6.42 19.37 13.89
CA GLU A 161 -6.37 17.96 14.27
C GLU A 161 -4.98 17.58 14.79
N GLU A 162 -4.85 17.38 16.10
CA GLU A 162 -3.63 16.86 16.73
C GLU A 162 -3.44 15.38 16.37
N THR A 163 -2.69 15.10 15.30
CA THR A 163 -2.06 13.79 15.09
C THR A 163 -0.61 14.01 14.68
N ASP A 164 0.33 13.43 15.43
CA ASP A 164 1.71 13.93 15.42
C ASP A 164 2.50 13.60 14.13
N PHE A 165 2.00 12.70 13.26
CA PHE A 165 2.83 12.07 12.22
C PHE A 165 2.19 11.89 10.84
N THR A 166 0.91 12.23 10.66
CA THR A 166 0.29 12.17 9.32
C THR A 166 0.61 13.45 8.54
N PRO A 167 0.99 13.34 7.25
CA PRO A 167 1.30 14.51 6.45
C PRO A 167 0.04 15.32 6.14
N HIS A 168 0.21 16.64 5.99
CA HIS A 168 -0.88 17.50 5.55
C HIS A 168 -1.16 17.24 4.06
N LYS A 169 -2.42 17.40 3.64
CA LYS A 169 -2.80 17.25 2.21
C LYS A 169 -1.92 18.06 1.27
N HIS A 170 -1.55 19.29 1.66
CA HIS A 170 -0.67 20.16 0.87
C HIS A 170 0.72 19.53 0.66
N ASP A 171 1.30 18.89 1.68
CA ASP A 171 2.61 18.24 1.56
C ASP A 171 2.56 17.09 0.54
N LEU A 172 1.48 16.32 0.55
CA LEU A 172 1.27 15.23 -0.42
C LEU A 172 1.10 15.77 -1.85
N ILE A 173 0.34 16.84 -2.02
CA ILE A 173 0.13 17.46 -3.34
C ILE A 173 1.44 18.09 -3.86
N ASP A 174 2.23 18.71 -2.98
CA ASP A 174 3.53 19.28 -3.34
C ASP A 174 4.55 18.20 -3.70
N ALA A 175 4.54 17.07 -3.00
CA ALA A 175 5.38 15.92 -3.28
C ALA A 175 5.07 15.24 -4.63
N LEU A 176 3.85 15.37 -5.18
CA LEU A 176 3.47 14.76 -6.45
C LEU A 176 4.20 15.38 -7.65
N ALA A 177 4.64 14.52 -8.56
CA ALA A 177 5.13 14.91 -9.88
C ALA A 177 3.99 15.32 -10.83
N VAL A 178 4.36 15.90 -11.97
CA VAL A 178 3.42 16.18 -13.07
C VAL A 178 2.89 14.85 -13.62
N GLY A 179 1.58 14.72 -13.72
CA GLY A 179 0.89 13.48 -14.10
C GLY A 179 0.78 12.46 -12.96
N GLY A 180 1.15 12.84 -11.74
CA GLY A 180 1.17 11.93 -10.60
C GLY A 180 -0.21 11.43 -10.14
N HIS A 181 -0.20 10.31 -9.43
CA HIS A 181 -1.38 9.65 -8.89
C HIS A 181 -1.31 9.59 -7.36
N TRP A 182 -2.25 10.25 -6.69
CA TRP A 182 -2.45 10.10 -5.26
C TRP A 182 -3.57 9.09 -4.98
N VAL A 183 -3.22 8.02 -4.28
CA VAL A 183 -4.17 7.05 -3.76
C VAL A 183 -4.39 7.33 -2.28
N THR A 184 -5.61 7.67 -1.92
CA THR A 184 -6.00 7.98 -0.54
C THR A 184 -6.81 6.89 0.11
N SER A 185 -6.48 6.60 1.37
CA SER A 185 -7.26 5.76 2.29
C SER A 185 -8.34 6.55 3.03
N HIS A 186 -8.33 7.88 2.95
CA HIS A 186 -9.25 8.74 3.70
C HIS A 186 -10.57 8.97 2.93
N PRO A 187 -11.71 8.42 3.40
CA PRO A 187 -12.95 8.42 2.63
C PRO A 187 -13.62 9.80 2.52
N GLN A 188 -13.25 10.74 3.40
CA GLN A 188 -13.83 12.08 3.48
C GLN A 188 -12.83 13.16 3.08
N LEU A 189 -11.90 12.83 2.17
CA LEU A 189 -10.89 13.77 1.70
C LEU A 189 -11.53 15.07 1.18
N GLN A 190 -11.14 16.20 1.76
CA GLN A 190 -11.59 17.53 1.33
C GLN A 190 -10.50 18.23 0.53
N LEU A 191 -10.79 18.49 -0.74
CA LEU A 191 -9.95 19.29 -1.62
C LEU A 191 -10.56 20.68 -1.76
N ASP A 192 -9.83 21.68 -1.30
CA ASP A 192 -10.26 23.06 -1.46
C ASP A 192 -10.03 23.52 -2.91
N PRO A 193 -10.67 24.61 -3.37
CA PRO A 193 -10.45 25.13 -4.70
C PRO A 193 -8.97 25.36 -5.08
N PRO A 194 -8.09 25.83 -4.17
CA PRO A 194 -6.64 25.91 -4.43
C PRO A 194 -5.99 24.55 -4.67
N ASP A 195 -6.30 23.54 -3.85
CA ASP A 195 -5.76 22.17 -3.99
C ASP A 195 -6.13 21.59 -5.36
N SER A 196 -7.40 21.72 -5.72
CA SER A 196 -7.94 21.25 -7.00
C SER A 196 -7.28 21.96 -8.18
N SER A 197 -7.05 23.27 -8.05
CA SER A 197 -6.36 24.07 -9.07
C SER A 197 -4.91 23.62 -9.24
N TYR A 198 -4.22 23.31 -8.15
CA TYR A 198 -2.83 22.88 -8.18
C TYR A 198 -2.67 21.46 -8.72
N LEU A 199 -3.54 20.53 -8.34
CA LEU A 199 -3.66 19.21 -8.96
C LEU A 199 -3.92 19.31 -10.47
N HIS A 200 -4.81 20.21 -10.88
CA HIS A 200 -5.08 20.47 -12.29
C HIS A 200 -3.83 20.95 -13.04
N LEU A 201 -3.07 21.89 -12.47
CA LEU A 201 -1.82 22.38 -13.07
C LEU A 201 -0.77 21.28 -13.21
N LYS A 202 -0.68 20.37 -12.24
CA LYS A 202 0.17 19.18 -12.34
C LYS A 202 -0.40 18.11 -13.26
N SER A 203 -1.63 18.24 -13.78
CA SER A 203 -2.35 17.13 -14.43
C SER A 203 -2.37 15.86 -13.57
N ALA A 204 -2.37 16.02 -12.25
CA ALA A 204 -2.38 14.94 -11.28
C ALA A 204 -3.80 14.44 -11.03
N SER A 205 -3.92 13.24 -10.48
CA SER A 205 -5.21 12.63 -10.15
C SER A 205 -5.23 12.09 -8.73
N VAL A 206 -6.43 12.01 -8.17
CA VAL A 206 -6.68 11.45 -6.84
C VAL A 206 -7.66 10.29 -6.96
N SER A 207 -7.35 9.17 -6.31
CA SER A 207 -8.18 7.95 -6.29
C SER A 207 -8.41 7.49 -4.86
N PHE A 208 -9.63 7.02 -4.57
CA PHE A 208 -9.98 6.50 -3.25
C PHE A 208 -9.76 4.99 -3.20
N LEU A 209 -8.94 4.55 -2.26
CA LEU A 209 -8.70 3.14 -2.00
C LEU A 209 -9.88 2.56 -1.22
N ASN A 210 -10.64 1.69 -1.89
CA ASN A 210 -11.67 0.89 -1.26
C ASN A 210 -11.43 -0.60 -1.58
N PRO A 211 -10.79 -1.37 -0.68
CA PRO A 211 -10.54 -2.79 -0.92
C PRO A 211 -11.83 -3.62 -0.98
N GLU A 212 -12.93 -3.13 -0.40
CA GLU A 212 -14.22 -3.82 -0.33
C GLU A 212 -14.98 -3.81 -1.67
N VAL A 213 -14.50 -3.02 -2.65
CA VAL A 213 -15.07 -2.99 -4.00
C VAL A 213 -15.03 -4.35 -4.69
N TRP A 214 -14.04 -5.18 -4.33
CA TRP A 214 -13.83 -6.48 -4.97
C TRP A 214 -14.82 -7.55 -4.53
N THR A 215 -15.29 -7.49 -3.29
CA THR A 215 -16.28 -8.43 -2.74
C THR A 215 -17.71 -8.00 -3.07
N THR A 216 -17.94 -6.70 -3.29
CA THR A 216 -19.26 -6.12 -3.57
C THR A 216 -19.64 -6.13 -5.06
N SER A 217 -18.69 -6.29 -5.99
CA SER A 217 -18.95 -6.30 -7.43
C SER A 217 -18.80 -7.67 -8.08
N SER A 218 -19.92 -8.31 -8.42
CA SER A 218 -19.92 -9.59 -9.14
C SER A 218 -19.27 -9.51 -10.54
N ALA A 219 -19.30 -8.34 -11.19
CA ALA A 219 -18.72 -8.13 -12.51
C ALA A 219 -17.18 -8.19 -12.52
N GLN A 220 -16.53 -7.86 -11.41
CA GLN A 220 -15.07 -7.87 -11.28
C GLN A 220 -14.54 -9.12 -10.58
N HIS A 221 -15.41 -10.09 -10.32
CA HIS A 221 -15.08 -11.26 -9.51
C HIS A 221 -13.92 -12.09 -10.07
N GLY A 222 -13.88 -12.32 -11.39
CA GLY A 222 -12.77 -13.04 -12.02
C GLY A 222 -11.43 -12.28 -11.92
N ARG A 223 -11.46 -10.95 -11.87
CA ARG A 223 -10.26 -10.12 -11.64
C ARG A 223 -9.84 -10.19 -10.18
N TYR A 224 -10.78 -10.14 -9.24
CA TYR A 224 -10.52 -10.29 -7.82
C TYR A 224 -9.80 -11.61 -7.50
N LEU A 225 -10.28 -12.74 -8.02
CA LEU A 225 -9.63 -14.04 -7.81
C LEU A 225 -8.18 -14.07 -8.31
N ARG A 226 -7.90 -13.42 -9.45
CA ARG A 226 -6.53 -13.30 -9.97
C ARG A 226 -5.66 -12.43 -9.08
N ILE A 227 -6.19 -11.33 -8.57
CA ILE A 227 -5.49 -10.47 -7.60
C ILE A 227 -5.17 -11.30 -6.36
N LEU A 228 -6.15 -12.00 -5.81
CA LEU A 228 -6.01 -12.79 -4.59
C LEU A 228 -5.01 -13.95 -4.75
N GLN A 229 -5.00 -14.61 -5.90
CA GLN A 229 -3.97 -15.61 -6.25
C GLN A 229 -2.58 -14.98 -6.40
N SER A 230 -2.49 -13.82 -7.07
CA SER A 230 -1.23 -13.14 -7.33
C SER A 230 -0.63 -12.60 -6.04
N THR A 231 -1.42 -11.98 -5.18
CA THR A 231 -0.98 -11.43 -3.89
C THR A 231 -0.56 -12.54 -2.93
N ALA A 232 -1.30 -13.65 -2.90
CA ALA A 232 -0.90 -14.83 -2.16
C ALA A 232 0.46 -15.38 -2.62
N CYS A 233 0.77 -15.31 -3.93
CA CYS A 233 2.07 -15.72 -4.48
C CYS A 233 3.19 -14.70 -4.21
N VAL A 234 2.91 -13.39 -4.27
CA VAL A 234 3.89 -12.35 -3.94
C VAL A 234 4.37 -12.46 -2.49
N CYS A 235 3.47 -12.86 -1.58
CA CYS A 235 3.83 -13.17 -0.19
C CYS A 235 4.80 -14.38 -0.07
N VAL A 236 4.98 -15.21 -1.11
CA VAL A 236 5.82 -16.43 -1.09
C VAL A 236 7.25 -16.17 -1.57
N CYS A 237 7.52 -15.13 -2.36
CA CYS A 237 8.86 -14.89 -2.89
C CYS A 237 9.85 -14.68 -1.74
N GLU A 238 10.86 -15.55 -1.60
CA GLU A 238 11.86 -15.51 -0.49
C GLU A 238 12.59 -14.15 -0.36
N HIS A 239 12.62 -13.33 -1.41
CA HIS A 239 13.19 -11.98 -1.37
C HIS A 239 12.20 -10.89 -0.93
N VAL A 240 10.89 -11.18 -1.01
CA VAL A 240 9.78 -10.31 -0.55
C VAL A 240 9.32 -10.72 0.85
N CYS A 241 9.37 -12.01 1.18
CA CYS A 241 8.87 -12.59 2.41
C CYS A 241 9.79 -12.40 3.64
N VAL A 242 10.94 -11.71 3.48
CA VAL A 242 11.96 -11.54 4.53
C VAL A 242 11.40 -10.91 5.81
N LEU A 243 10.28 -10.18 5.73
CA LEU A 243 9.67 -9.48 6.87
C LEU A 243 8.49 -10.20 7.54
N MET A 244 7.87 -11.19 6.90
CA MET A 244 6.72 -11.88 7.50
C MET A 244 7.10 -13.01 8.50
N ASN A 245 8.41 -13.28 8.63
CA ASN A 245 8.98 -14.27 9.56
C ASN A 245 9.71 -13.63 10.77
N LEU A 246 9.50 -12.34 11.02
CA LEU A 246 9.97 -11.62 12.22
C LEU A 246 8.85 -11.45 13.25
#